data_AF-A0A0D9YSD4-F1
#
_entry.id   AF-A0A0D9YSD4-F1
#
_cell.length_a   1.000
_cell.length_b   1.000
_cell.length_c   1.000
_cell.angle_alpha   90.00
_cell.angle_beta   90.00
_cell.angle_gamma   90.00
#
_symmetry.space_group_name_H-M   'P 1'
#
loop_
_entity.id
_entity.type
_entity.pdbx_description
1 polymer ?
#
loop_
_entity_poly.entity_id
_entity_poly.type
_entity_poly.pdbx_seq_one_letter_code
_entity_poly.pdbx_strand_id
1 'polypeptide(L)'
;MEPRVPDKYLGNCVGPCFASAPRTDIAAAGADGLFAACSAIAAAVDEGTRYDPGYWDRCREQSLEVSTSGAPPLSVAGSPRFRVYDVDFGFGRPAKVDVVSVAKTGAMSVAEGRGGGIEVGIALPPERMERFRRCFGEDVAVAWPSS
;
A
#
# COMPACT_ATOMS: atom_id res chain seq x y z
N MET A 1 -0.67 -21.16 -0.59
CA MET A 1 -0.86 -21.93 -1.83
C MET A 1 0.09 -23.10 -1.75
N GLU A 2 -0.44 -24.31 -1.82
CA GLU A 2 0.35 -25.54 -1.69
C GLU A 2 0.17 -26.40 -2.94
N PRO A 3 1.28 -26.83 -3.57
CA PRO A 3 2.67 -26.52 -3.22
C PRO A 3 3.06 -25.06 -3.51
N ARG A 4 4.19 -24.60 -2.96
CA ARG A 4 4.72 -23.27 -3.23
C ARG A 4 4.99 -23.10 -4.72
N VAL A 5 4.64 -21.93 -5.26
CA VAL A 5 4.99 -21.56 -6.64
C VAL A 5 6.52 -21.50 -6.75
N PRO A 6 7.12 -22.05 -7.82
CA PRO A 6 8.58 -22.02 -7.99
C PRO A 6 9.15 -20.61 -8.04
N ASP A 7 10.33 -20.39 -7.46
CA ASP A 7 11.00 -19.08 -7.41
C ASP A 7 11.28 -18.48 -8.80
N LYS A 8 11.43 -19.33 -9.82
CA LYS A 8 11.69 -18.94 -11.22
C LYS A 8 10.43 -18.93 -12.08
N TYR A 9 9.24 -18.97 -11.48
CA TYR A 9 7.98 -18.90 -12.22
C TYR A 9 7.88 -17.56 -12.98
N LEU A 10 7.58 -17.64 -14.27
CA LEU A 10 7.36 -16.48 -15.14
C LEU A 10 5.87 -16.31 -15.38
N GLY A 11 5.25 -15.41 -14.61
CA GLY A 11 3.83 -15.11 -14.71
C GLY A 11 3.33 -14.33 -13.49
N ASN A 12 2.01 -14.15 -13.39
CA ASN A 12 1.40 -13.46 -12.26
C ASN A 12 1.07 -14.45 -11.14
N CYS A 13 1.57 -14.19 -9.95
CA CYS A 13 1.20 -14.88 -8.71
C CYS A 13 0.85 -13.85 -7.63
N VAL A 14 -0.11 -12.99 -7.95
CA VAL A 14 -0.62 -11.92 -7.07
C VAL A 14 -2.12 -12.12 -6.85
N GLY A 15 -2.60 -11.84 -5.64
CA GLY A 15 -4.01 -11.88 -5.28
C GLY A 15 -4.48 -10.53 -4.76
N PRO A 16 -5.77 -10.15 -4.95
CA PRO A 16 -6.41 -9.11 -4.16
C PRO A 16 -6.19 -9.28 -2.65
N CYS A 17 -6.18 -8.14 -1.97
CA CYS A 17 -6.32 -8.02 -0.52
C CYS A 17 -7.00 -6.68 -0.28
N PHE A 18 -8.21 -6.70 0.26
CA PHE A 18 -9.02 -5.50 0.46
C PHE A 18 -9.23 -5.30 1.96
N ALA A 19 -8.84 -4.13 2.44
CA ALA A 19 -9.12 -3.68 3.80
C ALA A 19 -10.21 -2.61 3.76
N SER A 20 -11.14 -2.67 4.70
CA SER A 20 -12.19 -1.67 4.85
C SER A 20 -12.42 -1.39 6.34
N ALA A 21 -12.67 -0.14 6.67
CA ALA A 21 -13.09 0.30 7.99
C ALA A 21 -14.00 1.53 7.82
N PRO A 22 -14.90 1.80 8.79
CA PRO A 22 -15.73 2.99 8.76
C PRO A 22 -14.88 4.26 8.61
N ARG A 23 -15.32 5.18 7.75
CA ARG A 23 -14.61 6.45 7.54
C ARG A 23 -14.45 7.23 8.84
N THR A 24 -15.42 7.16 9.73
CA THR A 24 -15.38 7.80 11.06
C THR A 24 -14.22 7.30 11.91
N ASP A 25 -13.93 6.00 11.81
CA ASP A 25 -12.91 5.35 12.62
C ASP A 25 -11.53 5.68 12.05
N ILE A 26 -11.37 5.62 10.73
CA ILE A 26 -10.12 6.02 10.04
C ILE A 26 -9.82 7.51 10.25
N ALA A 27 -10.86 8.35 10.29
CA ALA A 27 -10.72 9.79 10.49
C ALA A 27 -10.62 10.20 11.97
N ALA A 28 -10.61 9.25 12.90
CA ALA A 28 -10.41 9.53 14.31
C ALA A 28 -9.03 10.18 14.53
N ALA A 29 -8.98 11.19 15.40
CA ALA A 29 -7.76 11.96 15.65
C ALA A 29 -6.71 11.13 16.41
N GLY A 30 -5.44 11.50 16.26
CA GLY A 30 -4.33 10.87 16.97
C GLY A 30 -4.12 9.41 16.55
N ALA A 31 -3.77 8.56 17.51
CA ALA A 31 -3.39 7.17 17.25
C ALA A 31 -4.58 6.26 16.92
N ASP A 32 -5.82 6.64 17.26
CA ASP A 32 -7.00 5.80 17.08
C ASP A 32 -7.30 5.52 15.61
N GLY A 33 -7.22 6.56 14.76
CA GLY A 33 -7.43 6.41 13.31
C GLY A 33 -6.36 5.54 12.66
N LEU A 34 -5.10 5.71 13.09
CA LEU A 34 -3.99 4.86 12.65
C LEU A 34 -4.19 3.40 13.10
N PHE A 35 -4.57 3.19 14.36
CA PHE A 35 -4.82 1.86 14.90
C PHE A 35 -5.97 1.16 14.16
N ALA A 36 -7.07 1.87 13.88
CA ALA A 36 -8.19 1.34 13.11
C ALA A 36 -7.76 0.92 11.69
N ALA A 37 -7.01 1.77 10.99
CA ALA A 37 -6.49 1.47 9.66
C ALA A 37 -5.52 0.28 9.67
N CYS A 38 -4.55 0.27 10.59
CA CYS A 38 -3.58 -0.83 10.72
C CYS A 38 -4.28 -2.16 11.08
N SER A 39 -5.27 -2.12 11.98
CA SER A 39 -6.02 -3.31 12.38
C SER A 39 -6.82 -3.90 11.22
N ALA A 40 -7.48 -3.04 10.43
CA ALA A 40 -8.22 -3.48 9.23
C ALA A 40 -7.29 -4.09 8.19
N ILE A 41 -6.12 -3.49 7.95
CA ILE A 41 -5.10 -4.03 7.03
C ILE A 41 -4.55 -5.36 7.54
N ALA A 42 -4.21 -5.45 8.82
CA ALA A 42 -3.68 -6.68 9.41
C ALA A 42 -4.68 -7.84 9.34
N ALA A 43 -5.95 -7.57 9.64
CA ALA A 43 -7.02 -8.56 9.52
C ALA A 43 -7.21 -9.04 8.06
N ALA A 44 -7.20 -8.11 7.10
CA ALA A 44 -7.33 -8.45 5.67
C ALA A 44 -6.16 -9.29 5.15
N VAL A 45 -4.92 -8.97 5.58
CA VAL A 45 -3.73 -9.76 5.24
C VAL A 45 -3.80 -11.14 5.88
N ASP A 46 -4.16 -11.23 7.16
CA ASP A 46 -4.30 -12.51 7.85
C ASP A 46 -5.34 -13.40 7.14
N GLU A 47 -6.53 -12.89 6.84
CA GLU A 47 -7.55 -13.62 6.08
C GLU A 47 -7.04 -14.07 4.71
N GLY A 48 -6.41 -13.17 3.93
CA GLY A 48 -5.89 -13.48 2.60
C GLY A 48 -4.78 -14.52 2.60
N THR A 49 -4.05 -14.69 3.72
CA THR A 49 -3.00 -15.71 3.85
C THR A 49 -3.49 -17.07 4.33
N ARG A 50 -4.74 -17.18 4.81
CA ARG A 50 -5.34 -18.47 5.21
C ARG A 50 -5.74 -19.35 4.03
N TYR A 51 -5.83 -18.79 2.82
CA TYR A 51 -6.25 -19.50 1.59
C TYR A 51 -7.61 -20.21 1.72
N ASP A 52 -8.56 -19.58 2.42
CA ASP A 52 -9.94 -20.07 2.53
C ASP A 52 -10.58 -20.25 1.14
N PRO A 53 -11.29 -21.37 0.86
CA PRO A 53 -11.89 -21.62 -0.46
C PRO A 53 -12.84 -20.51 -0.94
N GLY A 54 -13.52 -19.82 -0.03
CA GLY A 54 -14.44 -18.73 -0.36
C GLY A 54 -13.79 -17.36 -0.49
N TYR A 55 -12.50 -17.22 -0.17
CA TYR A 55 -11.79 -15.93 -0.17
C TYR A 55 -11.83 -15.26 -1.55
N TRP A 56 -11.61 -16.03 -2.60
CA TRP A 56 -11.58 -15.51 -3.97
C TRP A 56 -12.94 -15.03 -4.45
N ASP A 57 -14.01 -15.71 -4.07
CA ASP A 57 -15.38 -15.31 -4.40
C ASP A 57 -15.75 -14.02 -3.67
N ARG A 58 -15.43 -13.91 -2.37
CA ARG A 58 -15.59 -12.66 -1.60
C ARG A 58 -14.79 -11.51 -2.21
N CYS A 59 -13.54 -11.75 -2.59
CA CYS A 59 -12.70 -10.75 -3.25
C CYS A 59 -13.28 -10.31 -4.60
N ARG A 60 -13.88 -11.21 -5.37
CA ARG A 60 -14.54 -10.90 -6.64
C ARG A 60 -15.75 -9.99 -6.40
N GLU A 61 -16.60 -10.32 -5.43
CA GLU A 61 -17.76 -9.52 -5.06
C GLU A 61 -17.35 -8.11 -4.61
N GLN A 62 -16.36 -8.03 -3.72
CA GLN A 62 -15.82 -6.76 -3.25
C GLN A 62 -15.18 -5.94 -4.36
N SER A 63 -14.44 -6.59 -5.28
CA SER A 63 -13.89 -5.91 -6.45
C SER A 63 -14.98 -5.32 -7.35
N LEU A 64 -16.12 -6.00 -7.49
CA LEU A 64 -17.25 -5.50 -8.27
C LEU A 64 -17.90 -4.30 -7.57
N GLU A 65 -18.15 -4.38 -6.27
CA GLU A 65 -18.70 -3.29 -5.46
C GLU A 65 -17.80 -2.04 -5.52
N VAL A 66 -16.50 -2.23 -5.34
CA VAL A 66 -15.51 -1.18 -5.41
C VAL A 66 -15.46 -0.53 -6.79
N SER A 67 -15.57 -1.33 -7.86
CA SER A 67 -15.56 -0.82 -9.25
C SER A 67 -16.84 -0.07 -9.63
N THR A 68 -17.97 -0.37 -8.99
CA THR A 68 -19.24 0.34 -9.19
C THR A 68 -19.41 1.52 -8.24
N SER A 69 -18.61 1.58 -7.16
CA SER A 69 -18.58 2.71 -6.26
C SER A 69 -17.99 3.95 -6.95
N GLY A 70 -18.63 5.11 -6.78
CA GLY A 70 -18.15 6.38 -7.34
C GLY A 70 -16.85 6.92 -6.69
N ALA A 71 -16.25 6.16 -5.79
CA ALA A 71 -15.03 6.52 -5.06
C ALA A 71 -14.05 5.33 -5.10
N PRO A 72 -13.07 5.33 -6.02
CA PRO A 72 -12.12 4.23 -6.12
C PRO A 72 -11.31 4.08 -4.83
N PRO A 73 -10.91 2.85 -4.49
CA PRO A 73 -10.17 2.59 -3.27
C PRO A 73 -8.74 3.12 -3.43
N LEU A 74 -8.10 3.41 -2.30
CA LEU A 74 -6.66 3.65 -2.30
C LEU A 74 -5.94 2.32 -2.56
N SER A 75 -5.14 2.27 -3.61
CA SER A 75 -4.36 1.09 -3.99
C SER A 75 -2.87 1.32 -3.83
N VAL A 76 -2.12 0.22 -3.65
CA VAL A 76 -0.67 0.23 -3.47
C VAL A 76 0.00 -0.47 -4.64
N ALA A 77 0.99 0.19 -5.23
CA ALA A 77 1.85 -0.35 -6.28
C ALA A 77 3.25 -0.61 -5.72
N GLY A 78 3.78 -1.82 -5.94
CA GLY A 78 5.12 -2.20 -5.50
C GLY A 78 5.14 -2.97 -4.18
N SER A 79 6.35 -3.32 -3.74
CA SER A 79 6.61 -4.04 -2.50
C SER A 79 8.02 -3.73 -2.02
N PRO A 80 8.25 -3.51 -0.71
CA PRO A 80 9.61 -3.40 -0.16
C PRO A 80 10.45 -4.67 -0.36
N ARG A 81 9.83 -5.79 -0.76
CA ARG A 81 10.54 -7.04 -1.06
C ARG A 81 11.10 -7.10 -2.48
N PHE A 82 10.76 -6.16 -3.36
CA PHE A 82 11.26 -6.14 -4.73
C PHE A 82 12.72 -5.70 -4.81
N ARG A 83 13.25 -4.98 -3.81
CA ARG A 83 14.67 -4.60 -3.72
C ARG A 83 15.14 -3.84 -4.98
N VAL A 84 14.29 -2.93 -5.46
CA VAL A 84 14.52 -2.13 -6.66
C VAL A 84 15.79 -1.27 -6.59
N TYR A 85 16.21 -0.85 -5.40
CA TYR A 85 17.46 -0.12 -5.16
C TYR A 85 18.70 -1.01 -5.15
N ASP A 86 18.56 -2.34 -5.25
CA ASP A 86 19.71 -3.26 -5.32
C ASP A 86 20.11 -3.58 -6.77
N VAL A 87 19.39 -3.03 -7.75
CA VAL A 87 19.74 -3.15 -9.16
C VAL A 87 21.01 -2.34 -9.46
N ASP A 88 22.08 -3.00 -9.90
CA ASP A 88 23.33 -2.36 -10.31
C ASP A 88 23.71 -2.83 -11.72
N PHE A 89 23.77 -1.88 -12.66
CA PHE A 89 24.18 -2.11 -14.04
C PHE A 89 25.68 -1.85 -14.28
N GLY A 90 26.46 -1.64 -13.21
CA GLY A 90 27.89 -1.29 -13.25
C GLY A 90 28.18 0.18 -12.94
N PHE A 91 27.16 0.98 -12.62
CA PHE A 91 27.27 2.40 -12.28
C PHE A 91 26.96 2.68 -10.80
N GLY A 92 26.77 1.62 -10.00
CA GLY A 92 26.30 1.71 -8.64
C GLY A 92 24.78 1.66 -8.54
N ARG A 93 24.30 1.60 -7.30
CA ARG A 93 22.87 1.51 -6.96
C ARG A 93 22.09 2.77 -7.39
N PRO A 94 20.79 2.66 -7.71
CA PRO A 94 19.98 3.77 -8.16
C PRO A 94 19.94 4.90 -7.13
N ALA A 95 19.98 6.14 -7.61
CA ALA A 95 19.86 7.30 -6.73
C ALA A 95 18.43 7.49 -6.20
N LYS A 96 17.43 7.18 -7.06
CA LYS A 96 15.99 7.29 -6.81
C LYS A 96 15.26 6.27 -7.70
N VAL A 97 14.15 5.72 -7.22
CA VAL A 97 13.20 4.93 -8.01
C VAL A 97 11.82 5.61 -7.95
N ASP A 98 11.13 5.72 -9.09
CA ASP A 98 9.77 6.28 -9.16
C ASP A 98 8.87 5.37 -10.01
N VAL A 99 7.68 5.06 -9.48
CA VAL A 99 6.65 4.29 -10.19
C VAL A 99 5.69 5.25 -10.87
N VAL A 100 6.05 5.74 -12.05
CA VAL A 100 5.32 6.83 -12.74
C VAL A 100 3.85 6.53 -13.06
N SER A 101 3.48 5.24 -13.17
CA SER A 101 2.10 4.82 -13.46
C SER A 101 1.11 5.19 -12.34
N VAL A 102 1.59 5.44 -11.12
CA VAL A 102 0.72 5.80 -9.99
C VAL A 102 0.03 7.16 -10.19
N ALA A 103 0.66 8.07 -10.95
CA ALA A 103 0.05 9.37 -11.28
C ALA A 103 -1.23 9.24 -12.11
N LYS A 104 -1.32 8.21 -12.97
CA LYS A 104 -2.53 7.94 -13.77
C LYS A 104 -3.58 7.16 -12.98
N THR A 105 -3.15 6.23 -12.14
CA THR A 105 -4.04 5.28 -11.45
C THR A 105 -4.58 5.83 -10.12
N GLY A 106 -3.93 6.83 -9.53
CA GLY A 106 -4.24 7.32 -8.19
C GLY A 106 -3.74 6.38 -7.06
N ALA A 107 -2.96 5.35 -7.40
CA ALA A 107 -2.29 4.50 -6.43
C ALA A 107 -1.21 5.28 -5.65
N MET A 108 -0.74 4.71 -4.54
CA MET A 108 0.55 5.07 -3.95
C MET A 108 1.59 4.02 -4.36
N SER A 109 2.86 4.42 -4.51
CA SER A 109 3.95 3.46 -4.69
C SER A 109 4.65 3.16 -3.38
N VAL A 110 5.10 1.93 -3.20
CA VAL A 110 5.86 1.50 -2.02
C VAL A 110 7.10 0.70 -2.46
N ALA A 111 8.26 1.08 -1.93
CA ALA A 111 9.54 0.40 -2.12
C ALA A 111 10.36 0.42 -0.81
N GLU A 112 11.43 -0.36 -0.77
CA GLU A 112 12.41 -0.24 0.31
C GLU A 112 13.14 1.11 0.24
N GLY A 113 13.37 1.73 1.40
CA GLY A 113 14.10 2.98 1.48
C GLY A 113 15.61 2.78 1.29
N ARG A 114 16.26 3.65 0.53
CA ARG A 114 17.71 3.58 0.26
C ARG A 114 18.58 3.60 1.53
N GLY A 115 18.12 4.30 2.58
CA GLY A 115 18.76 4.39 3.89
C GLY A 115 18.14 3.50 4.97
N GLY A 116 17.36 2.49 4.57
CA GLY A 116 16.48 1.74 5.47
C GLY A 116 15.05 2.29 5.49
N GLY A 117 14.13 1.54 6.10
CA GLY A 117 12.72 1.88 6.14
C GLY A 117 11.98 1.66 4.82
N ILE A 118 10.91 2.41 4.62
CA ILE A 118 10.00 2.30 3.47
C ILE A 118 9.91 3.65 2.78
N GLU A 119 10.04 3.66 1.46
CA GLU A 119 9.80 4.83 0.63
C GLU A 119 8.38 4.76 0.05
N VAL A 120 7.62 5.85 0.20
CA VAL A 120 6.25 5.98 -0.30
C VAL A 120 6.18 7.10 -1.32
N GLY A 121 5.69 6.78 -2.53
CA GLY A 121 5.48 7.75 -3.61
C GLY A 121 4.00 8.05 -3.78
N ILE A 122 3.64 9.34 -3.78
CA ILE A 122 2.26 9.82 -3.90
C ILE A 122 2.20 10.89 -4.97
N ALA A 123 1.24 10.76 -5.89
CA ALA A 123 0.98 11.74 -6.94
C ALA A 123 -0.42 12.32 -6.75
N LEU A 124 -0.50 13.61 -6.46
CA LEU A 124 -1.75 14.35 -6.24
C LEU A 124 -1.68 15.71 -6.95
N PRO A 125 -2.83 16.31 -7.33
CA PRO A 125 -2.89 17.71 -7.73
C PRO A 125 -2.28 18.64 -6.66
N PRO A 126 -1.70 19.79 -7.05
CA PRO A 126 -0.95 20.66 -6.14
C PRO A 126 -1.67 20.99 -4.82
N GLU A 127 -2.93 21.43 -4.90
CA GLU A 127 -3.74 21.79 -3.72
C GLU A 127 -3.95 20.60 -2.76
N ARG A 128 -4.14 19.39 -3.31
CA ARG A 128 -4.30 18.17 -2.50
C ARG A 128 -2.98 17.72 -1.89
N MET A 129 -1.87 17.89 -2.62
CA MET A 129 -0.53 17.59 -2.13
C MET A 129 -0.12 18.51 -0.97
N GLU A 130 -0.45 19.81 -1.04
CA GLU A 130 -0.23 20.75 0.07
C GLU A 130 -0.99 20.32 1.32
N ARG A 131 -2.27 19.98 1.18
CA ARG A 131 -3.07 19.48 2.30
C ARG A 131 -2.52 18.17 2.86
N PHE A 132 -2.14 17.23 1.99
CA PHE A 132 -1.53 15.96 2.38
C PHE A 132 -0.27 16.17 3.21
N ARG A 133 0.65 17.04 2.74
CA ARG A 133 1.89 17.36 3.46
C ARG A 133 1.64 17.94 4.84
N ARG A 134 0.62 18.80 4.98
CA ARG A 134 0.25 19.38 6.28
C ARG A 134 -0.21 18.29 7.25
N CYS A 135 -1.17 17.45 6.85
CA CYS A 135 -1.65 16.35 7.69
C CYS A 135 -0.52 15.37 8.05
N PHE A 136 0.26 14.93 7.06
CA PHE A 136 1.36 13.98 7.30
C PHE A 136 2.43 14.54 8.25
N GLY A 137 2.78 15.82 8.11
CA GLY A 137 3.74 16.48 9.00
C GLY A 137 3.22 16.65 10.43
N GLU A 138 1.95 17.02 10.58
CA GLU A 138 1.27 17.15 11.88
C GLU A 138 1.18 15.78 12.59
N ASP A 139 0.80 14.72 11.89
CA ASP A 139 0.57 13.39 12.47
C ASP A 139 1.87 12.64 12.81
N VAL A 140 2.92 12.75 11.98
CA VAL A 140 4.23 12.14 12.27
C VAL A 140 4.87 12.79 13.50
N ALA A 141 4.70 14.11 13.67
CA ALA A 141 5.19 14.81 14.86
C ALA A 141 4.47 14.39 16.15
N VAL A 142 3.20 13.97 16.07
CA VAL A 142 2.40 13.50 17.21
C VAL A 142 2.65 12.02 17.51
N ALA A 143 2.78 11.17 16.49
CA ALA A 143 2.97 9.73 16.64
C ALA A 143 4.41 9.33 16.99
N TRP A 144 5.39 10.17 16.63
CA TRP A 144 6.80 9.94 16.92
C TRP A 144 7.49 11.24 17.36
N PRO A 145 7.22 11.72 18.60
CA PRO A 145 7.91 12.89 19.12
C PRO A 145 9.42 12.57 19.11
N SER A 146 10.19 13.42 18.42
CA SER A 146 11.65 13.32 18.36
C SER A 146 12.22 13.04 19.74
N SER A 147 12.89 11.90 19.88
CA SER A 147 13.59 11.46 21.09
C SER A 147 14.77 12.34 21.42
#